data_AF-A0AAD5WWZ9-F1
#
_entry.id   AF-A0AAD5WWZ9-F1
#
_cell.length_a   1.000
_cell.length_b   1.000
_cell.length_c   1.000
_cell.angle_alpha   90.00
_cell.angle_beta   90.00
_cell.angle_gamma   90.00
#
_symmetry.space_group_name_H-M   'P 1'
#
loop_
_entity.id
_entity.type
_entity.pdbx_description
1 polymer ?
#
loop_
_entity_poly.entity_id
_entity_poly.type
_entity_poly.pdbx_seq_one_letter_code
_entity_poly.pdbx_strand_id
1 'polypeptide(L)'
;MLHTLFSFGSVKTAPEWITLVLIGVQSGLQSNKRGIVSWARHHGFEPNTKNRKPWVQYMINGIKLKMGPSFDYESHPLEFTSWLHFRSLVDIILVNDFTTYLIFVLAYFRAPEGGHGIVDILRYAGGAGLLAFNVWVKVDAHRVVRDFAWYWGDFFFLSSTTLTFDGVFELAPHPMYSVGYIGYYGASLIAQSYWVLFVSLLAHACQMAFLWVVEEPHIEKTYGGGESTARKERNEYFKRDLTIFKNFDFFRASDLMTGFIVLQTLLLTLIIGPIDHSSSFTDWKYWFYVSQALVWRTVYNYGLGAVLYLQGERRWWNKHFVKHGDSGRDGFGSWKV
;
A
#
# COMPACT_ATOMS: atom_id res chain seq x y z
N MET A 1 30.08 -16.53 -32.37
CA MET A 1 29.87 -16.84 -30.93
C MET A 1 29.28 -15.62 -30.22
N LEU A 2 28.13 -15.13 -30.72
CA LEU A 2 27.37 -14.01 -30.15
C LEU A 2 25.96 -13.92 -30.79
N HIS A 3 25.43 -15.07 -31.22
CA HIS A 3 24.13 -15.17 -31.91
C HIS A 3 23.24 -16.28 -31.32
N THR A 4 23.57 -16.78 -30.13
CA THR A 4 22.92 -17.95 -29.50
C THR A 4 22.50 -17.69 -28.06
N LEU A 5 22.08 -16.45 -27.75
CA LEU A 5 21.50 -16.08 -26.45
C LEU A 5 20.08 -15.46 -26.54
N PHE A 6 19.51 -15.34 -27.74
CA PHE A 6 18.15 -14.81 -27.95
C PHE A 6 17.19 -15.85 -28.53
N SER A 7 17.07 -16.99 -27.86
CA SER A 7 15.98 -17.94 -28.13
C SER A 7 15.50 -18.58 -26.83
N PHE A 8 14.90 -17.77 -25.96
CA PHE A 8 13.86 -18.25 -25.07
C PHE A 8 12.52 -17.78 -25.62
N GLY A 9 11.79 -18.72 -26.22
CA GLY A 9 10.45 -18.50 -26.70
C GLY A 9 9.53 -18.08 -25.55
N SER A 10 8.73 -17.05 -25.81
CA SER A 10 7.44 -16.75 -25.15
C SER A 10 7.33 -17.26 -23.71
N VAL A 11 8.10 -16.70 -22.78
CA VAL A 11 7.65 -16.64 -21.39
C VAL A 11 6.45 -15.71 -21.43
N LYS A 12 5.25 -16.29 -21.46
CA LYS A 12 4.03 -15.56 -21.13
C LYS A 12 4.20 -15.11 -19.68
N THR A 13 4.72 -13.91 -19.49
CA THR A 13 4.75 -13.25 -18.19
C THR A 13 3.30 -13.15 -17.74
N ALA A 14 2.94 -14.01 -16.78
CA ALA A 14 1.66 -13.86 -16.09
C ALA A 14 1.67 -12.44 -15.48
N PRO A 15 0.69 -11.59 -15.79
CA PRO A 15 0.68 -10.22 -15.28
C PRO A 15 0.76 -10.18 -13.75
N GLU A 16 1.63 -9.33 -13.21
CA GLU A 16 2.00 -9.21 -11.79
C GLU A 16 0.79 -8.97 -10.85
N TRP A 17 -0.35 -8.49 -11.36
CA TRP A 17 -1.60 -8.31 -10.60
C TRP A 17 -2.39 -9.60 -10.37
N ILE A 18 -2.14 -10.67 -11.12
CA ILE A 18 -2.76 -11.98 -10.88
C ILE A 18 -2.38 -12.46 -9.47
N THR A 19 -1.20 -12.12 -8.99
CA THR A 19 -0.66 -12.56 -7.72
C THR A 19 -1.41 -12.02 -6.50
N LEU A 20 -1.63 -10.70 -6.44
CA LEU A 20 -2.40 -10.07 -5.37
C LEU A 20 -3.88 -10.43 -5.46
N VAL A 21 -4.41 -10.61 -6.67
CA VAL A 21 -5.78 -11.12 -6.87
C VAL A 21 -5.90 -12.57 -6.39
N LEU A 22 -4.91 -13.43 -6.64
CA LEU A 22 -4.90 -14.81 -6.18
C LEU A 22 -4.76 -14.89 -4.65
N ILE A 23 -3.86 -14.12 -4.05
CA ILE A 23 -3.76 -14.02 -2.58
C ILE A 23 -5.08 -13.47 -2.02
N GLY A 24 -5.65 -12.42 -2.62
CA GLY A 24 -6.94 -11.85 -2.24
C GLY A 24 -8.09 -12.84 -2.29
N VAL A 25 -8.22 -13.59 -3.38
CA VAL A 25 -9.24 -14.62 -3.55
C VAL A 25 -9.02 -15.76 -2.55
N GLN A 26 -7.78 -16.22 -2.37
CA GLN A 26 -7.45 -17.28 -1.41
C GLN A 26 -7.75 -16.87 0.03
N SER A 27 -7.31 -15.67 0.43
CA SER A 27 -7.55 -15.10 1.76
C SER A 27 -9.04 -14.83 1.99
N GLY A 28 -9.76 -14.29 1.02
CA GLY A 28 -11.22 -14.09 1.11
C GLY A 28 -11.98 -15.41 1.26
N LEU A 29 -11.59 -16.46 0.51
CA LEU A 29 -12.16 -17.81 0.66
C LEU A 29 -11.79 -18.44 2.00
N GLN A 30 -10.58 -18.19 2.51
CA GLN A 30 -10.15 -18.68 3.81
C GLN A 30 -10.91 -18.01 4.96
N SER A 31 -11.07 -16.69 4.93
CA SER A 31 -11.81 -15.90 5.94
C SER A 31 -13.30 -16.29 6.04
N ASN A 32 -13.93 -16.59 4.90
CA ASN A 32 -15.37 -16.86 4.86
C ASN A 32 -15.74 -18.35 4.90
N LYS A 33 -14.92 -19.21 4.28
CA LYS A 33 -15.26 -20.63 4.07
C LYS A 33 -14.20 -21.60 4.61
N ARG A 34 -13.13 -21.10 5.25
CA ARG A 34 -11.95 -21.91 5.62
C ARG A 34 -11.42 -22.74 4.45
N GLY A 35 -11.44 -22.15 3.24
CA GLY A 35 -11.21 -22.87 1.99
C GLY A 35 -9.85 -23.58 1.92
N ILE A 36 -8.78 -22.94 2.38
CA ILE A 36 -7.43 -23.51 2.39
C ILE A 36 -7.34 -24.66 3.39
N VAL A 37 -7.89 -24.48 4.60
CA VAL A 37 -7.92 -25.54 5.63
C VAL A 37 -8.76 -26.73 5.18
N SER A 38 -9.92 -26.48 4.55
CA SER A 38 -10.77 -27.54 3.98
C SER A 38 -10.06 -28.29 2.84
N TRP A 39 -9.35 -27.57 1.97
CA TRP A 39 -8.55 -28.17 0.90
C TRP A 39 -7.41 -29.00 1.48
N ALA A 40 -6.71 -28.49 2.50
CA ALA A 40 -5.63 -29.17 3.20
C ALA A 40 -6.10 -30.48 3.85
N ARG A 41 -7.27 -30.45 4.52
CA ARG A 41 -7.91 -31.66 5.07
C ARG A 41 -8.17 -32.70 3.99
N HIS A 42 -8.81 -32.31 2.88
CA HIS A 42 -9.15 -33.22 1.79
C HIS A 42 -7.91 -33.88 1.14
N HIS A 43 -6.77 -33.18 1.13
CA HIS A 43 -5.54 -33.70 0.53
C HIS A 43 -4.62 -34.44 1.52
N GLY A 44 -4.99 -34.54 2.80
CA GLY A 44 -4.25 -35.31 3.80
C GLY A 44 -3.09 -34.56 4.48
N PHE A 45 -3.16 -33.24 4.54
CA PHE A 45 -2.22 -32.40 5.31
C PHE A 45 -2.48 -32.46 6.82
N GLU A 46 -3.56 -33.12 7.23
CA GLU A 46 -3.95 -33.26 8.63
C GLU A 46 -2.92 -34.09 9.43
N PRO A 47 -2.64 -33.72 10.68
CA PRO A 47 -1.79 -34.49 11.56
C PRO A 47 -2.27 -35.93 11.70
N ASN A 48 -1.32 -36.87 11.85
CA ASN A 48 -1.57 -38.30 12.04
C ASN A 48 -2.34 -38.98 10.88
N THR A 49 -2.39 -38.37 9.69
CA THR A 49 -2.99 -38.97 8.50
C THR A 49 -2.18 -40.19 8.05
N LYS A 50 -2.84 -41.36 7.99
CA LYS A 50 -2.25 -42.59 7.44
C LYS A 50 -2.23 -42.54 5.91
N ASN A 51 -1.15 -43.04 5.29
CA ASN A 51 -1.01 -43.17 3.83
C ASN A 51 -1.12 -41.84 3.05
N ARG A 52 -0.27 -40.85 3.39
CA ARG A 52 -0.19 -39.58 2.66
C ARG A 52 0.28 -39.79 1.22
N LYS A 53 -0.25 -38.98 0.29
CA LYS A 53 0.22 -38.95 -1.10
C LYS A 53 1.70 -38.50 -1.13
N PRO A 54 2.54 -39.03 -2.06
CA PRO A 54 3.97 -38.71 -2.09
C PRO A 54 4.29 -37.21 -2.18
N TRP A 55 3.52 -36.45 -2.95
CA TRP A 55 3.71 -35.00 -3.09
C TRP A 55 3.35 -34.23 -1.81
N VAL A 56 2.37 -34.69 -1.03
CA VAL A 56 2.03 -34.11 0.28
C VAL A 56 3.18 -34.35 1.26
N GLN A 57 3.72 -35.57 1.26
CA GLN A 57 4.86 -35.91 2.09
C GLN A 57 6.09 -35.06 1.71
N TYR A 58 6.32 -34.81 0.42
CA TYR A 58 7.37 -33.91 -0.05
C TYR A 58 7.22 -32.49 0.50
N MET A 59 6.00 -31.93 0.44
CA MET A 59 5.72 -30.59 0.99
C MET A 59 5.94 -30.55 2.51
N ILE A 60 5.46 -31.55 3.24
CA ILE A 60 5.65 -31.64 4.70
C ILE A 60 7.13 -31.75 5.06
N ASN A 61 7.90 -32.56 4.34
CA ASN A 61 9.34 -32.68 4.53
C ASN A 61 10.04 -31.34 4.27
N GLY A 62 9.61 -30.58 3.26
CA GLY A 62 10.10 -29.23 3.00
C GLY A 62 9.88 -28.28 4.20
N ILE A 63 8.70 -28.31 4.82
CA ILE A 63 8.42 -27.52 6.04
C ILE A 63 9.27 -27.99 7.22
N LYS A 64 9.38 -29.30 7.46
CA LYS A 64 10.21 -29.85 8.54
C LYS A 64 11.68 -29.42 8.41
N LEU A 65 12.22 -29.44 7.19
CA LEU A 65 13.57 -28.96 6.90
C LEU A 65 13.74 -27.46 7.22
N LYS A 66 12.74 -26.64 6.88
CA LYS A 66 12.76 -25.19 7.17
C LYS A 66 12.68 -24.87 8.67
N MET A 67 11.87 -25.62 9.42
CA MET A 67 11.63 -25.37 10.85
C MET A 67 12.72 -25.97 11.75
N GLY A 68 13.48 -26.94 11.24
CA GLY A 68 14.57 -27.59 11.96
C GLY A 68 14.17 -28.87 12.72
N PRO A 69 15.15 -29.56 13.34
CA PRO A 69 14.98 -30.90 13.88
C PRO A 69 14.08 -30.97 15.13
N SER A 70 13.85 -29.86 15.83
CA SER A 70 12.97 -29.79 17.01
C SER A 70 11.49 -29.66 16.66
N PHE A 71 11.15 -29.42 15.39
CA PHE A 71 9.78 -29.20 14.97
C PHE A 71 9.06 -30.51 14.64
N ASP A 72 8.03 -30.83 15.42
CA ASP A 72 7.14 -31.95 15.12
C ASP A 72 5.84 -31.48 14.47
N TYR A 73 5.72 -31.76 13.16
CA TYR A 73 4.53 -31.46 12.37
C TYR A 73 3.26 -32.13 12.91
N GLU A 74 3.37 -33.35 13.46
CA GLU A 74 2.20 -34.12 13.88
C GLU A 74 1.60 -33.63 15.21
N SER A 75 2.35 -32.81 15.96
CA SER A 75 1.92 -32.25 17.24
C SER A 75 1.08 -30.96 17.12
N HIS A 76 0.98 -30.38 15.93
CA HIS A 76 0.34 -29.07 15.71
C HIS A 76 -1.04 -29.20 15.06
N PRO A 77 -1.98 -28.27 15.34
CA PRO A 77 -3.31 -28.30 14.72
C PRO A 77 -3.26 -28.07 13.20
N LEU A 78 -4.29 -28.53 12.50
CA LEU A 78 -4.41 -28.42 11.04
C LEU A 78 -4.34 -26.96 10.57
N GLU A 79 -4.92 -26.03 11.32
CA GLU A 79 -4.92 -24.60 11.01
C GLU A 79 -3.50 -24.03 10.98
N PHE A 80 -2.67 -24.39 11.96
CA PHE A 80 -1.28 -23.95 12.04
C PHE A 80 -0.43 -24.56 10.91
N THR A 81 -0.57 -25.86 10.67
CA THR A 81 0.19 -26.53 9.61
C THR A 81 -0.23 -26.05 8.21
N SER A 82 -1.52 -25.78 8.00
CA SER A 82 -2.03 -25.16 6.76
C SER A 82 -1.45 -23.76 6.58
N TRP A 83 -1.36 -22.97 7.65
CA TRP A 83 -0.75 -21.65 7.61
C TRP A 83 0.75 -21.72 7.25
N LEU A 84 1.51 -22.70 7.74
CA LEU A 84 2.93 -22.85 7.36
C LEU A 84 3.12 -23.11 5.86
N HIS A 85 2.23 -23.91 5.25
CA HIS A 85 2.25 -24.15 3.80
C HIS A 85 1.84 -22.89 3.03
N PHE A 86 0.79 -22.21 3.49
CA PHE A 86 0.37 -20.91 2.92
C PHE A 86 1.49 -19.88 2.98
N ARG A 87 2.13 -19.72 4.15
CA ARG A 87 3.29 -18.84 4.34
C ARG A 87 4.41 -19.17 3.35
N SER A 88 4.76 -20.44 3.20
CA SER A 88 5.80 -20.85 2.24
C SER A 88 5.45 -20.53 0.79
N LEU A 89 4.17 -20.60 0.42
CA LEU A 89 3.71 -20.19 -0.90
C LEU A 89 3.81 -18.66 -1.06
N VAL A 90 3.35 -17.91 -0.07
CA VAL A 90 3.45 -16.45 -0.02
C VAL A 90 4.91 -16.00 -0.12
N ASP A 91 5.85 -16.65 0.56
CA ASP A 91 7.28 -16.35 0.44
C ASP A 91 7.79 -16.42 -1.00
N ILE A 92 7.48 -17.52 -1.70
CA ILE A 92 7.88 -17.72 -3.10
C ILE A 92 7.29 -16.61 -3.97
N ILE A 93 6.02 -16.32 -3.73
CA ILE A 93 5.28 -15.28 -4.46
C ILE A 93 5.91 -13.90 -4.25
N LEU A 94 6.15 -13.49 -2.99
CA LEU A 94 6.68 -12.18 -2.65
C LEU A 94 8.11 -12.00 -3.16
N VAL A 95 8.95 -13.03 -3.07
CA VAL A 95 10.31 -12.98 -3.62
C VAL A 95 10.28 -12.87 -5.14
N ASN A 96 9.40 -13.62 -5.80
CA ASN A 96 9.24 -13.54 -7.24
C ASN A 96 8.75 -12.15 -7.67
N ASP A 97 7.70 -11.62 -7.05
CA ASP A 97 7.16 -10.29 -7.31
C ASP A 97 8.21 -9.19 -7.16
N PHE A 98 8.96 -9.22 -6.04
CA PHE A 98 10.06 -8.27 -5.82
C PHE A 98 11.15 -8.39 -6.90
N THR A 99 11.52 -9.62 -7.26
CA THR A 99 12.57 -9.86 -8.26
C THR A 99 12.14 -9.43 -9.66
N THR A 100 10.90 -9.73 -10.07
CA THR A 100 10.39 -9.31 -11.39
C THR A 100 10.27 -7.81 -11.47
N TYR A 101 9.78 -7.16 -10.40
CA TYR A 101 9.74 -5.71 -10.33
C TYR A 101 11.13 -5.09 -10.45
N LEU A 102 12.15 -5.61 -9.74
CA LEU A 102 13.53 -5.12 -9.89
C LEU A 102 14.07 -5.29 -11.31
N ILE A 103 13.83 -6.45 -11.94
CA ILE A 103 14.22 -6.68 -13.34
C ILE A 103 13.53 -5.69 -14.27
N PHE A 104 12.24 -5.42 -14.04
CA PHE A 104 11.47 -4.44 -14.81
C PHE A 104 12.02 -3.02 -14.65
N VAL A 105 12.33 -2.59 -13.42
CA VAL A 105 12.97 -1.30 -13.13
C VAL A 105 14.30 -1.17 -13.88
N LEU A 106 15.13 -2.22 -13.85
CA LEU A 106 16.41 -2.24 -14.56
C LEU A 106 16.25 -2.22 -16.09
N ALA A 107 15.27 -2.97 -16.62
CA ALA A 107 15.01 -3.03 -18.05
C ALA A 107 14.50 -1.68 -18.62
N TYR A 108 13.81 -0.90 -17.80
CA TYR A 108 13.29 0.43 -18.17
C TYR A 108 14.15 1.58 -17.62
N PHE A 109 15.32 1.29 -17.06
CA PHE A 109 16.26 2.30 -16.58
C PHE A 109 16.78 3.12 -17.76
N ARG A 110 16.66 4.45 -17.67
CA ARG A 110 17.24 5.38 -18.63
C ARG A 110 18.37 6.15 -17.98
N ALA A 111 19.55 6.08 -18.60
CA ALA A 111 20.68 6.88 -18.19
C ALA A 111 20.47 8.35 -18.64
N PRO A 112 20.96 9.35 -17.87
CA PRO A 112 20.80 10.76 -18.24
C PRO A 112 21.56 11.06 -19.54
N GLU A 113 20.87 11.65 -20.51
CA GLU A 113 21.48 12.11 -21.76
C GLU A 113 22.20 13.44 -21.51
N GLY A 114 23.53 13.45 -21.60
CA GLY A 114 24.35 14.67 -21.45
C GLY A 114 25.07 14.85 -20.11
N GLY A 115 25.13 13.82 -19.26
CA GLY A 115 25.88 13.82 -17.99
C GLY A 115 24.99 14.01 -16.75
N HIS A 116 25.61 14.09 -15.57
CA HIS A 116 24.88 14.24 -14.30
C HIS A 116 24.65 15.71 -13.96
N GLY A 117 23.52 16.26 -14.38
CA GLY A 117 23.08 17.58 -13.93
C GLY A 117 22.61 17.58 -12.47
N ILE A 118 22.38 18.76 -11.91
CA ILE A 118 21.82 18.89 -10.55
C ILE A 118 20.48 18.17 -10.40
N VAL A 119 19.68 18.14 -11.46
CA VAL A 119 18.39 17.43 -11.50
C VAL A 119 18.60 15.92 -11.37
N ASP A 120 19.60 15.35 -12.04
CA ASP A 120 19.90 13.91 -11.95
C ASP A 120 20.44 13.54 -10.57
N ILE A 121 21.30 14.38 -10.00
CA ILE A 121 21.79 14.20 -8.63
C ILE A 121 20.62 14.19 -7.64
N LEU A 122 19.71 15.17 -7.73
CA LEU A 122 18.54 15.24 -6.85
C LEU A 122 17.60 14.05 -7.05
N ARG A 123 17.41 13.58 -8.29
CA ARG A 123 16.60 12.39 -8.59
C ARG A 123 17.20 11.13 -7.98
N TYR A 124 18.49 10.88 -8.17
CA TYR A 124 19.15 9.70 -7.61
C TYR A 124 19.24 9.76 -6.09
N ALA A 125 19.62 10.90 -5.53
CA ALA A 125 19.69 11.08 -4.07
C ALA A 125 18.29 10.96 -3.43
N GLY A 126 17.29 11.60 -4.01
CA GLY A 126 15.90 11.51 -3.56
C GLY A 126 15.37 10.08 -3.67
N GLY A 127 15.56 9.44 -4.83
CA GLY A 127 15.11 8.07 -5.05
C GLY A 127 15.80 7.05 -4.13
N ALA A 128 17.11 7.19 -3.91
CA ALA A 128 17.86 6.37 -2.97
C ALA A 128 17.40 6.62 -1.52
N GLY A 129 17.12 7.86 -1.15
CA GLY A 129 16.54 8.22 0.13
C GLY A 129 15.17 7.56 0.36
N LEU A 130 14.29 7.56 -0.64
CA LEU A 130 12.99 6.90 -0.56
C LEU A 130 13.13 5.36 -0.45
N LEU A 131 14.09 4.76 -1.16
CA LEU A 131 14.38 3.33 -1.02
C LEU A 131 14.91 2.99 0.38
N ALA A 132 15.85 3.77 0.90
CA ALA A 132 16.39 3.56 2.25
C ALA A 132 15.29 3.70 3.32
N PHE A 133 14.45 4.72 3.18
CA PHE A 133 13.29 4.92 4.05
C PHE A 133 12.28 3.77 3.94
N ASN A 134 12.05 3.23 2.75
CA ASN A 134 11.20 2.06 2.54
C ASN A 134 11.72 0.83 3.30
N VAL A 135 13.02 0.55 3.21
CA VAL A 135 13.65 -0.55 3.94
C VAL A 135 13.46 -0.37 5.44
N TRP A 136 13.69 0.84 5.96
CA TRP A 136 13.46 1.15 7.36
C TRP A 136 12.01 0.88 7.79
N VAL A 137 11.02 1.40 7.04
CA VAL A 137 9.59 1.16 7.30
C VAL A 137 9.27 -0.33 7.32
N LYS A 138 9.78 -1.12 6.37
CA LYS A 138 9.49 -2.56 6.32
C LYS A 138 10.13 -3.34 7.48
N VAL A 139 11.37 -3.01 7.82
CA VAL A 139 12.08 -3.64 8.96
C VAL A 139 11.39 -3.31 10.27
N ASP A 140 11.02 -2.04 10.47
CA ASP A 140 10.34 -1.61 11.69
C ASP A 140 8.93 -2.19 11.80
N ALA A 141 8.17 -2.22 10.70
CA ALA A 141 6.86 -2.85 10.67
C ALA A 141 6.95 -4.35 11.03
N HIS A 142 7.89 -5.09 10.43
CA HIS A 142 8.10 -6.51 10.70
C HIS A 142 8.50 -6.77 12.17
N ARG A 143 9.31 -5.90 12.77
CA ARG A 143 9.68 -5.96 14.20
C ARG A 143 8.44 -5.93 15.10
N VAL A 144 7.44 -5.10 14.76
CA VAL A 144 6.21 -4.90 15.53
C VAL A 144 5.20 -6.03 15.32
N VAL A 145 4.88 -6.37 14.06
CA VAL A 145 3.82 -7.35 13.76
C VAL A 145 4.26 -8.81 13.89
N ARG A 146 5.56 -9.07 13.75
CA ARG A 146 6.16 -10.41 13.69
C ARG A 146 5.58 -11.24 12.53
N ASP A 147 6.16 -12.43 12.33
CA ASP A 147 5.78 -13.34 11.25
C ASP A 147 4.28 -13.68 11.21
N PHE A 148 3.63 -13.78 12.38
CA PHE A 148 2.22 -14.18 12.44
C PHE A 148 1.31 -13.21 11.67
N ALA A 149 1.39 -11.91 11.96
CA ALA A 149 0.57 -10.91 11.28
C ALA A 149 1.15 -10.52 9.91
N TRP A 150 2.47 -10.62 9.69
CA TRP A 150 3.07 -10.37 8.37
C TRP A 150 2.57 -11.34 7.29
N TYR A 151 2.25 -12.58 7.67
CA TYR A 151 1.74 -13.63 6.77
C TYR A 151 0.26 -13.97 7.01
N TRP A 152 -0.56 -13.01 7.42
CA TRP A 152 -2.02 -13.15 7.56
C TRP A 152 -2.47 -14.39 8.37
N GLY A 153 -1.76 -14.70 9.46
CA GLY A 153 -2.02 -15.89 10.27
C GLY A 153 -3.40 -15.90 10.94
N ASP A 154 -3.99 -14.74 11.18
CA ASP A 154 -5.33 -14.55 11.73
C ASP A 154 -6.46 -15.09 10.85
N PHE A 155 -6.21 -15.28 9.54
CA PHE A 155 -7.10 -16.02 8.65
C PHE A 155 -7.17 -17.53 8.96
N PHE A 156 -6.22 -18.06 9.74
CA PHE A 156 -6.13 -19.48 10.07
C PHE A 156 -6.45 -19.76 11.54
N PHE A 157 -5.82 -19.04 12.45
CA PHE A 157 -5.99 -19.22 13.90
C PHE A 157 -5.73 -17.90 14.63
N LEU A 158 -6.29 -17.75 15.83
CA LEU A 158 -6.05 -16.55 16.66
C LEU A 158 -4.84 -16.78 17.56
N SER A 159 -3.91 -15.83 17.53
CA SER A 159 -2.80 -15.77 18.49
C SER A 159 -3.11 -14.74 19.57
N SER A 160 -2.74 -15.02 20.82
CA SER A 160 -2.94 -14.11 21.97
C SER A 160 -1.93 -12.96 22.03
N THR A 161 -1.22 -12.67 20.94
CA THR A 161 -0.21 -11.62 20.89
C THR A 161 -0.90 -10.25 20.80
N THR A 162 -0.82 -9.47 21.87
CA THR A 162 -1.26 -8.07 21.85
C THR A 162 -0.27 -7.25 21.04
N LEU A 163 -0.72 -6.68 19.92
CA LEU A 163 0.10 -5.78 19.11
C LEU A 163 0.40 -4.51 19.91
N THR A 164 1.66 -4.29 20.27
CA THR A 164 2.12 -3.01 20.83
C THR A 164 2.29 -2.04 19.67
N PHE A 165 1.38 -1.08 19.55
CA PHE A 165 1.49 -0.01 18.56
C PHE A 165 2.65 0.92 18.96
N ASP A 166 3.79 0.75 18.29
CA ASP A 166 5.04 1.49 18.47
C ASP A 166 5.69 1.68 17.08
N GLY A 167 6.58 2.66 16.95
CA GLY A 167 7.32 2.95 15.72
C GLY A 167 6.42 3.38 14.56
N VAL A 168 6.59 2.75 13.40
CA VAL A 168 5.88 3.14 12.16
C VAL A 168 4.35 2.99 12.24
N PHE A 169 3.85 2.16 13.17
CA PHE A 169 2.42 2.03 13.44
C PHE A 169 1.81 3.21 14.22
N GLU A 170 2.63 4.13 14.72
CA GLU A 170 2.16 5.43 15.23
C GLU A 170 1.89 6.41 14.09
N LEU A 171 2.62 6.28 12.97
CA LEU A 171 2.54 7.18 11.83
C LEU A 171 1.35 6.86 10.92
N ALA A 172 1.02 5.58 10.76
CA ALA A 172 -0.07 5.14 9.91
C ALA A 172 -0.72 3.87 10.47
N PRO A 173 -2.05 3.68 10.28
CA PRO A 173 -2.75 2.48 10.75
C PRO A 173 -2.28 1.21 10.01
N HIS A 174 -2.00 1.34 8.71
CA HIS A 174 -1.56 0.26 7.84
C HIS A 174 -0.24 0.64 7.15
N PRO A 175 0.88 0.75 7.89
CA PRO A 175 2.13 1.27 7.36
C PRO A 175 2.72 0.38 6.27
N MET A 176 2.47 -0.93 6.30
CA MET A 176 2.90 -1.87 5.26
C MET A 176 2.22 -1.61 3.90
N TYR A 177 0.95 -1.21 3.93
CA TYR A 177 0.14 -1.00 2.73
C TYR A 177 0.23 0.43 2.19
N SER A 178 0.55 1.39 3.06
CA SER A 178 0.61 2.82 2.74
C SER A 178 2.06 3.31 2.54
N VAL A 179 2.70 3.79 3.61
CA VAL A 179 4.06 4.35 3.58
C VAL A 179 5.09 3.32 3.08
N GLY A 180 4.82 2.03 3.28
CA GLY A 180 5.61 0.90 2.82
C GLY A 180 5.69 0.71 1.30
N TYR A 181 4.99 1.51 0.48
CA TYR A 181 5.13 1.53 -0.98
C TYR A 181 6.00 2.67 -1.51
N ILE A 182 6.51 3.55 -0.64
CA ILE A 182 7.31 4.71 -1.04
C ILE A 182 8.58 4.35 -1.85
N GLY A 183 9.12 3.13 -1.65
CA GLY A 183 10.25 2.62 -2.41
C GLY A 183 9.95 2.42 -3.91
N TYR A 184 8.70 2.12 -4.28
CA TYR A 184 8.28 1.99 -5.68
C TYR A 184 8.34 3.33 -6.42
N TYR A 185 8.10 4.44 -5.71
CA TYR A 185 8.27 5.79 -6.25
C TYR A 185 9.75 6.17 -6.31
N GLY A 186 10.55 5.78 -5.31
CA GLY A 186 12.00 5.92 -5.35
C GLY A 186 12.64 5.21 -6.54
N ALA A 187 12.23 3.98 -6.82
CA ALA A 187 12.66 3.21 -7.98
C ALA A 187 12.28 3.90 -9.30
N SER A 188 11.08 4.49 -9.39
CA SER A 188 10.66 5.23 -10.59
C SER A 188 11.49 6.50 -10.85
N LEU A 189 11.92 7.20 -9.79
CA LEU A 189 12.81 8.36 -9.88
C LEU A 189 14.20 7.96 -10.37
N ILE A 190 14.74 6.85 -9.84
CA ILE A 190 16.04 6.31 -10.24
C ILE A 190 16.00 5.83 -11.69
N ALA A 191 14.94 5.11 -12.08
CA ALA A 191 14.81 4.58 -13.44
C ALA A 191 14.52 5.65 -14.50
N GLN A 192 14.15 6.87 -14.09
CA GLN A 192 13.74 7.95 -14.99
C GLN A 192 12.66 7.51 -15.98
N SER A 193 11.69 6.71 -15.51
CA SER A 193 10.73 6.03 -16.37
C SER A 193 9.29 6.16 -15.87
N TYR A 194 8.44 6.76 -16.71
CA TYR A 194 7.01 6.82 -16.47
C TYR A 194 6.36 5.43 -16.47
N TRP A 195 6.90 4.46 -17.21
CA TRP A 195 6.41 3.08 -17.16
C TRP A 195 6.62 2.47 -15.79
N VAL A 196 7.80 2.69 -15.20
CA VAL A 196 8.08 2.26 -13.82
C VAL A 196 7.14 2.97 -12.85
N LEU A 197 6.90 4.28 -13.02
CA LEU A 197 5.95 5.02 -12.19
C LEU A 197 4.51 4.48 -12.28
N PHE A 198 3.99 4.22 -13.48
CA PHE A 198 2.61 3.75 -13.64
C PHE A 198 2.41 2.33 -13.12
N VAL A 199 3.37 1.43 -13.34
CA VAL A 199 3.35 0.08 -12.76
C VAL A 199 3.44 0.16 -11.23
N SER A 200 4.31 1.01 -10.69
CA SER A 200 4.38 1.30 -9.25
C SER A 200 3.05 1.78 -8.66
N LEU A 201 2.39 2.72 -9.33
CA LEU A 201 1.09 3.24 -8.91
C LEU A 201 0.01 2.16 -8.95
N LEU A 202 -0.01 1.35 -10.01
CA LEU A 202 -0.95 0.24 -10.12
C LEU A 202 -0.72 -0.81 -9.04
N ALA A 203 0.54 -1.19 -8.78
CA ALA A 203 0.90 -2.14 -7.74
C ALA A 203 0.44 -1.65 -6.35
N HIS A 204 0.67 -0.36 -6.04
CA HIS A 204 0.20 0.24 -4.79
C HIS A 204 -1.34 0.28 -4.74
N ALA A 205 -2.02 0.61 -5.84
CA ALA A 205 -3.48 0.60 -5.90
C ALA A 205 -4.06 -0.81 -5.70
N CYS A 206 -3.47 -1.85 -6.29
CA CYS A 206 -3.86 -3.24 -6.06
C CYS A 206 -3.67 -3.67 -4.61
N GLN A 207 -2.57 -3.23 -3.98
CA GLN A 207 -2.31 -3.50 -2.57
C GLN A 207 -3.35 -2.84 -1.66
N MET A 208 -3.70 -1.57 -1.94
CA MET A 208 -4.76 -0.87 -1.22
C MET A 208 -6.14 -1.51 -1.45
N ALA A 209 -6.39 -2.00 -2.67
CA ALA A 209 -7.61 -2.75 -2.96
C ALA A 209 -7.67 -4.08 -2.18
N PHE A 210 -6.56 -4.79 -2.02
CA PHE A 210 -6.50 -6.00 -1.17
C PHE A 210 -6.81 -5.67 0.29
N LEU A 211 -6.18 -4.62 0.84
CA LEU A 211 -6.44 -4.15 2.20
C LEU A 211 -7.94 -3.90 2.40
N TRP A 212 -8.54 -3.13 1.49
CA TRP A 212 -9.93 -2.71 1.60
C TRP A 212 -10.95 -3.84 1.36
N VAL A 213 -10.71 -4.72 0.38
CA VAL A 213 -11.69 -5.76 -0.01
C VAL A 213 -11.59 -7.01 0.86
N VAL A 214 -10.40 -7.33 1.36
CA VAL A 214 -10.11 -8.63 1.98
C VAL A 214 -9.72 -8.50 3.44
N GLU A 215 -8.73 -7.67 3.74
CA GLU A 215 -8.10 -7.64 5.06
C GLU A 215 -8.91 -6.83 6.08
N GLU A 216 -9.32 -5.60 5.76
CA GLU A 216 -10.15 -4.78 6.64
C GLU A 216 -11.47 -5.47 7.04
N PRO A 217 -12.26 -6.05 6.12
CA PRO A 217 -13.46 -6.79 6.49
C PRO A 217 -13.16 -8.02 7.37
N HIS A 218 -12.01 -8.67 7.16
CA HIS A 218 -11.58 -9.78 8.02
C HIS A 218 -11.21 -9.28 9.43
N ILE A 219 -10.42 -8.21 9.54
CA ILE A 219 -10.03 -7.61 10.82
C ILE A 219 -11.28 -7.18 11.60
N GLU A 220 -12.24 -6.51 10.96
CA GLU A 220 -13.49 -6.08 11.61
C GLU A 220 -14.30 -7.28 12.11
N LYS A 221 -14.44 -8.33 11.30
CA LYS A 221 -15.13 -9.58 11.67
C LYS A 221 -14.45 -10.29 12.85
N THR A 222 -13.12 -10.33 12.86
CA THR A 222 -12.35 -11.11 13.84
C THR A 222 -12.15 -10.36 15.15
N TYR A 223 -11.90 -9.04 15.09
CA TYR A 223 -11.49 -8.23 16.24
C TYR A 223 -12.48 -7.14 16.64
N GLY A 224 -13.42 -6.73 15.77
CA GLY A 224 -14.32 -5.59 16.01
C GLY A 224 -15.21 -5.72 17.25
N GLY A 225 -15.46 -6.95 17.73
CA GLY A 225 -16.24 -7.21 18.95
C GLY A 225 -15.47 -7.07 20.27
N GLY A 226 -14.13 -7.14 20.24
CA GLY A 226 -13.28 -7.26 21.44
C GLY A 226 -12.14 -6.24 21.55
N GLU A 227 -12.13 -5.19 20.72
CA GLU A 227 -11.09 -4.15 20.77
C GLU A 227 -11.04 -3.43 22.12
N SER A 228 -9.82 -3.21 22.62
CA SER A 228 -9.60 -2.34 23.77
C SER A 228 -10.12 -0.93 23.47
N THR A 229 -10.64 -0.24 24.49
CA THR A 229 -11.25 1.10 24.35
C THR A 229 -10.32 2.07 23.62
N ALA A 230 -9.02 2.06 23.92
CA ALA A 230 -8.02 2.91 23.26
C ALA A 230 -7.78 2.56 21.77
N ARG A 231 -7.95 1.29 21.37
CA ARG A 231 -7.87 0.87 19.96
C ARG A 231 -9.16 1.22 19.22
N LYS A 232 -10.31 1.07 19.88
CA LYS A 232 -11.62 1.51 19.37
C LYS A 232 -11.65 3.01 19.14
N GLU A 233 -11.22 3.81 20.11
CA GLU A 233 -11.15 5.28 20.00
C GLU A 233 -10.22 5.71 18.87
N ARG A 234 -9.06 5.07 18.71
CA ARG A 234 -8.12 5.34 17.61
C ARG A 234 -8.67 4.90 16.26
N ASN A 235 -9.28 3.73 16.17
CA ASN A 235 -9.90 3.26 14.95
C ASN A 235 -11.08 4.14 14.57
N GLU A 236 -11.93 4.55 15.51
CA GLU A 236 -12.98 5.56 15.27
C GLU A 236 -12.39 6.90 14.83
N TYR A 237 -11.24 7.30 15.39
CA TYR A 237 -10.50 8.49 14.97
C TYR A 237 -10.09 8.41 13.49
N PHE A 238 -9.45 7.30 13.07
CA PHE A 238 -9.04 7.10 11.66
C PHE A 238 -10.18 6.63 10.74
N LYS A 239 -11.32 6.15 11.25
CA LYS A 239 -12.45 5.65 10.44
C LYS A 239 -13.08 6.74 9.59
N ARG A 240 -12.92 7.99 10.01
CA ARG A 240 -13.36 9.17 9.28
C ARG A 240 -12.37 9.57 8.18
N ASP A 241 -11.13 9.07 8.19
CA ASP A 241 -10.09 9.42 7.22
C ASP A 241 -10.35 8.88 5.82
N LEU A 242 -9.91 9.65 4.83
CA LEU A 242 -10.15 9.38 3.42
C LEU A 242 -9.44 8.09 3.05
N THR A 243 -10.21 7.02 2.94
CA THR A 243 -9.73 5.73 2.48
C THR A 243 -10.03 5.64 0.99
N ILE A 244 -9.04 6.06 0.19
CA ILE A 244 -9.08 6.12 -1.28
C ILE A 244 -10.17 7.08 -1.82
N PHE A 245 -11.45 6.70 -1.71
CA PHE A 245 -12.62 7.49 -2.09
C PHE A 245 -13.78 7.43 -1.07
N LYS A 246 -13.68 6.57 -0.05
CA LYS A 246 -14.71 6.42 0.99
C LYS A 246 -14.45 7.44 2.09
N ASN A 247 -15.52 8.04 2.62
CA ASN A 247 -15.48 9.10 3.63
C ASN A 247 -14.85 10.42 3.14
N PHE A 248 -14.90 10.70 1.83
CA PHE A 248 -14.49 12.01 1.32
C PHE A 248 -15.42 13.09 1.88
N ASP A 249 -14.85 14.02 2.64
CA ASP A 249 -15.57 15.12 3.24
C ASP A 249 -15.14 16.44 2.58
N PHE A 250 -16.10 17.12 1.94
CA PHE A 250 -15.90 18.43 1.34
C PHE A 250 -15.57 19.54 2.35
N PHE A 251 -15.70 19.29 3.65
CA PHE A 251 -15.35 20.24 4.70
C PHE A 251 -14.08 19.86 5.47
N ARG A 252 -13.52 18.67 5.21
CA ARG A 252 -12.19 18.31 5.70
C ARG A 252 -11.13 18.89 4.77
N ALA A 253 -10.25 19.72 5.32
CA ALA A 253 -9.22 20.41 4.55
C ALA A 253 -8.26 19.45 3.84
N SER A 254 -7.89 18.33 4.48
CA SER A 254 -6.99 17.33 3.89
C SER A 254 -7.61 16.60 2.69
N ASP A 255 -8.92 16.34 2.71
CA ASP A 255 -9.64 15.68 1.61
C ASP A 255 -9.80 16.61 0.42
N LEU A 256 -10.27 17.83 0.66
CA LEU A 256 -10.34 18.85 -0.38
C LEU A 256 -8.97 19.10 -1.01
N MET A 257 -7.93 19.21 -0.19
CA MET A 257 -6.56 19.41 -0.67
C MET A 257 -6.12 18.21 -1.53
N THR A 258 -6.37 16.98 -1.08
CA THR A 258 -6.00 15.77 -1.83
C THR A 258 -6.75 15.68 -3.16
N GLY A 259 -8.08 15.84 -3.14
CA GLY A 259 -8.90 15.81 -4.35
C GLY A 259 -8.52 16.92 -5.32
N PHE A 260 -8.24 18.12 -4.81
CA PHE A 260 -7.79 19.25 -5.61
C PHE A 260 -6.41 19.00 -6.25
N ILE A 261 -5.44 18.49 -5.49
CA ILE A 261 -4.10 18.15 -6.01
C ILE A 261 -4.20 17.06 -7.08
N VAL A 262 -4.99 16.02 -6.85
CA VAL A 262 -5.20 14.93 -7.83
C VAL A 262 -5.82 15.49 -9.11
N LEU A 263 -6.90 16.25 -8.99
CA LEU A 263 -7.57 16.87 -10.14
C LEU A 263 -6.61 17.78 -10.90
N GLN A 264 -5.90 18.67 -10.20
CA GLN A 264 -4.93 19.58 -10.81
C GLN A 264 -3.82 18.80 -11.51
N THR A 265 -3.28 17.76 -10.88
CA THR A 265 -2.22 16.92 -11.47
C THR A 265 -2.71 16.22 -12.73
N LEU A 266 -3.91 15.63 -12.71
CA LEU A 266 -4.49 14.96 -13.88
C LEU A 266 -4.77 15.95 -15.01
N LEU A 267 -5.37 17.12 -14.71
CA LEU A 267 -5.63 18.15 -15.72
C LEU A 267 -4.33 18.66 -16.34
N LEU A 268 -3.32 18.96 -15.52
CA LEU A 268 -2.01 19.42 -16.00
C LEU A 268 -1.32 18.35 -16.85
N THR A 269 -1.34 17.09 -16.42
CA THR A 269 -0.62 16.00 -17.10
C THR A 269 -1.31 15.56 -18.39
N LEU A 270 -2.64 15.44 -18.39
CA LEU A 270 -3.39 14.91 -19.53
C LEU A 270 -3.71 15.97 -20.59
N ILE A 271 -3.95 17.23 -20.18
CA ILE A 271 -4.40 18.29 -21.10
C ILE A 271 -3.23 19.14 -21.59
N ILE A 272 -2.28 19.48 -20.69
CA ILE A 272 -1.24 20.48 -20.98
C ILE A 272 0.08 19.82 -21.33
N GLY A 273 0.47 18.78 -20.57
CA GLY A 273 1.73 18.06 -20.74
C GLY A 273 2.95 18.89 -20.33
N PRO A 274 4.17 18.33 -20.46
CA PRO A 274 5.39 19.01 -20.05
C PRO A 274 5.70 20.24 -20.91
N ILE A 275 6.43 21.19 -20.31
CA ILE A 275 7.11 22.27 -21.03
C ILE A 275 8.40 21.68 -21.61
N ASP A 276 8.59 21.77 -22.93
CA ASP A 276 9.79 21.29 -23.58
C ASP A 276 10.98 22.19 -23.24
N HIS A 277 12.17 21.61 -23.02
CA HIS A 277 13.36 22.39 -22.65
C HIS A 277 13.80 23.43 -23.70
N SER A 278 13.29 23.36 -24.94
CA SER A 278 13.55 24.32 -26.01
C SER A 278 12.49 25.43 -26.12
N SER A 279 11.46 25.42 -25.27
CA SER A 279 10.36 26.39 -25.35
C SER A 279 10.87 27.80 -24.99
N SER A 280 10.81 28.73 -25.95
CA SER A 280 11.03 30.15 -25.69
C SER A 280 9.93 30.75 -24.80
N PHE A 281 10.19 31.92 -24.22
CA PHE A 281 9.26 32.69 -23.37
C PHE A 281 7.90 33.02 -24.03
N THR A 282 7.75 32.70 -25.32
CA THR A 282 6.54 32.82 -26.13
C THR A 282 5.62 31.61 -26.06
N ASP A 283 6.04 30.50 -25.45
CA ASP A 283 5.19 29.31 -25.32
C ASP A 283 4.01 29.59 -24.39
N TRP A 284 2.80 29.33 -24.87
CA TRP A 284 1.56 29.53 -24.13
C TRP A 284 1.51 28.67 -22.87
N LYS A 285 2.19 27.50 -22.86
CA LYS A 285 2.28 26.63 -21.68
C LYS A 285 2.98 27.34 -20.52
N TYR A 286 4.07 28.05 -20.81
CA TYR A 286 4.80 28.82 -19.79
C TYR A 286 3.87 29.84 -19.10
N TRP A 287 3.17 30.63 -19.91
CA TRP A 287 2.22 31.63 -19.41
C TRP A 287 1.02 31.02 -18.71
N PHE A 288 0.58 29.82 -19.10
CA PHE A 288 -0.44 29.08 -18.37
C PHE A 288 0.01 28.77 -16.94
N TYR A 289 1.21 28.20 -16.74
CA TYR A 289 1.71 27.87 -15.40
C TYR A 289 1.97 29.12 -14.55
N VAL A 290 2.50 30.19 -15.15
CA VAL A 290 2.66 31.48 -14.47
C VAL A 290 1.30 32.05 -14.04
N SER A 291 0.32 32.04 -14.93
CA SER A 291 -1.04 32.53 -14.63
C SER A 291 -1.69 31.69 -13.53
N GLN A 292 -1.54 30.36 -13.60
CA GLN A 292 -2.02 29.45 -12.58
C GLN A 292 -1.41 29.77 -11.20
N ALA A 293 -0.10 29.99 -11.13
CA ALA A 293 0.58 30.37 -9.88
C ALA A 293 0.06 31.71 -9.33
N LEU A 294 -0.15 32.71 -10.18
CA LEU A 294 -0.70 34.02 -9.80
C LEU A 294 -2.16 33.92 -9.32
N VAL A 295 -2.98 33.10 -9.97
CA VAL A 295 -4.36 32.82 -9.54
C VAL A 295 -4.36 32.19 -8.15
N TRP A 296 -3.56 31.15 -7.92
CA TRP A 296 -3.49 30.51 -6.59
C TRP A 296 -2.92 31.43 -5.53
N ARG A 297 -1.97 32.31 -5.87
CA ARG A 297 -1.46 33.31 -4.93
C ARG A 297 -2.53 34.33 -4.54
N THR A 298 -3.34 34.74 -5.51
CA THR A 298 -4.51 35.62 -5.29
C THR A 298 -5.56 34.92 -4.43
N VAL A 299 -5.95 33.69 -4.77
CA VAL A 299 -6.91 32.88 -3.99
C VAL A 299 -6.41 32.65 -2.57
N TYR A 300 -5.12 32.37 -2.38
CA TYR A 300 -4.54 32.23 -1.05
C TYR A 300 -4.67 33.52 -0.23
N ASN A 301 -4.25 34.67 -0.76
CA ASN A 301 -4.25 35.92 0.00
C ASN A 301 -5.66 36.45 0.25
N TYR A 302 -6.51 36.52 -0.79
CA TYR A 302 -7.83 37.12 -0.70
C TYR A 302 -8.91 36.13 -0.28
N GLY A 303 -8.83 34.88 -0.74
CA GLY A 303 -9.76 33.81 -0.35
C GLY A 303 -9.64 33.48 1.13
N LEU A 304 -8.41 33.35 1.66
CA LEU A 304 -8.21 33.18 3.10
C LEU A 304 -8.75 34.38 3.88
N GLY A 305 -8.48 35.60 3.42
CA GLY A 305 -9.01 36.83 4.01
C GLY A 305 -10.55 36.84 4.04
N ALA A 306 -11.20 36.46 2.94
CA ALA A 306 -12.66 36.39 2.84
C ALA A 306 -13.27 35.33 3.76
N VAL A 307 -12.65 34.14 3.85
CA VAL A 307 -13.08 33.08 4.76
C VAL A 307 -12.96 33.53 6.22
N LEU A 308 -11.84 34.16 6.59
CA LEU A 308 -11.64 34.70 7.94
C LEU A 308 -12.63 35.83 8.26
N TYR A 309 -12.91 36.72 7.31
CA TYR A 309 -13.92 37.77 7.46
C TYR A 309 -15.33 37.20 7.69
N LEU A 310 -15.74 36.23 6.86
CA LEU A 310 -17.04 35.56 7.00
C LEU A 310 -17.16 34.78 8.30
N GLN A 311 -16.07 34.17 8.77
CA GLN A 311 -16.04 33.49 10.06
C GLN A 311 -16.12 34.48 11.22
N GLY A 312 -15.39 35.60 11.15
CA GLY A 312 -15.41 36.66 12.17
C GLY A 312 -16.79 37.31 12.33
N GLU A 313 -17.44 37.62 11.21
CA GLU A 313 -18.70 38.36 11.21
C GLU A 313 -19.93 37.45 11.40
N ARG A 314 -19.99 36.33 10.68
CA ARG A 314 -21.20 35.50 10.59
C ARG A 314 -21.12 34.18 11.35
N ARG A 315 -19.93 33.84 11.88
CA ARG A 315 -19.62 32.50 12.45
C ARG A 315 -20.10 31.37 11.53
N TRP A 316 -19.97 31.59 10.22
CA TRP A 316 -20.59 30.74 9.20
C TRP A 316 -20.10 29.30 9.28
N TRP A 317 -18.80 29.09 9.54
CA TRP A 317 -18.22 27.77 9.70
C TRP A 317 -18.85 27.04 10.89
N ASN A 318 -18.93 27.68 12.05
CA ASN A 318 -19.49 27.06 13.26
C ASN A 318 -20.99 26.76 13.10
N LYS A 319 -21.74 27.63 12.41
CA LYS A 319 -23.16 27.41 12.14
C LYS A 319 -23.41 26.19 11.24
N HIS A 320 -22.47 25.86 10.35
CA HIS A 320 -22.59 24.69 9.48
C HIS A 320 -22.54 23.38 10.29
N PHE A 321 -21.56 23.23 11.20
CA PHE A 321 -21.44 22.04 12.05
C PHE A 321 -22.62 21.90 13.01
N VAL A 322 -23.03 22.99 13.65
CA VAL A 322 -24.20 22.99 14.54
C VAL A 322 -25.49 22.64 13.79
N LYS A 323 -25.63 23.02 12.51
CA LYS A 323 -26.80 22.69 11.69
C LYS A 323 -26.90 21.20 11.34
N HIS A 324 -25.78 20.49 11.28
CA HIS A 324 -25.74 19.06 10.92
C HIS A 324 -25.65 18.14 12.14
N GLY A 325 -25.80 18.68 13.35
CA GLY A 325 -25.83 17.90 14.60
C GLY A 325 -24.47 17.68 15.24
N ASP A 326 -23.40 18.27 14.69
CA ASP A 326 -22.06 18.20 15.25
C ASP A 326 -21.81 19.31 16.27
N SER A 327 -21.06 19.00 17.33
CA SER A 327 -20.67 20.00 18.33
C SER A 327 -19.58 20.92 17.79
N GLY A 328 -19.42 22.12 18.38
CA GLY A 328 -18.30 23.01 18.04
C GLY A 328 -16.91 22.40 18.29
N ARG A 329 -16.84 21.32 19.09
CA ARG A 329 -15.62 20.51 19.30
C ARG A 329 -15.34 19.58 18.12
N ASP A 330 -16.37 19.01 17.51
CA ASP A 330 -16.23 18.11 16.35
C ASP A 330 -15.75 18.89 15.12
N GLY A 331 -16.26 20.11 14.93
CA GLY A 331 -15.76 21.03 13.90
C GLY A 331 -14.33 21.54 14.13
N PHE A 332 -13.79 21.46 15.35
CA PHE A 332 -12.36 21.71 15.61
C PHE A 332 -11.50 20.47 15.28
N GLY A 333 -12.07 19.27 15.44
CA GLY A 333 -11.43 18.01 15.04
C GLY A 333 -11.20 17.91 13.53
N SER A 334 -12.14 18.42 12.71
CA SER A 334 -12.04 18.35 11.24
C SER A 334 -10.93 19.20 10.61
N TRP A 335 -10.31 20.11 11.38
CA TRP A 335 -9.16 20.94 10.97
C TRP A 335 -7.80 20.34 11.33
N LYS A 336 -7.77 19.30 12.18
CA LYS A 336 -6.50 18.65 12.53
C LYS A 336 -6.11 17.71 11.39
N VAL A 337 -4.92 17.97 10.84
CA VAL A 337 -4.18 17.04 9.99
C VAL A 337 -3.68 15.88 10.82
#